data_AF-G1NCI8-F1
#
_entry.id   AF-G1NCI8-F1
#
_cell.length_a   1.000
_cell.length_b   1.000
_cell.length_c   1.000
_cell.angle_alpha   90.00
_cell.angle_beta   90.00
_cell.angle_gamma   90.00
#
_symmetry.space_group_name_H-M   'P 1'
#
loop_
_entity.id
_entity.type
_entity.pdbx_description
1 polymer ?
#
loop_
_entity_poly.entity_id
_entity_poly.type
_entity_poly.pdbx_seq_one_letter_code
_entity_poly.pdbx_strand_id
1 'polypeptide(L)'
;MGLAATGLAGDLCFSGAIAGMQAVEKQLKICGFKRNVDVLVLYLAGQGLRSIPSLSLFHRLRYLWINNNKIQDLSFLEKNCCLTELYLNNNELTDISGALKNLHSLQILLLHNNQLKQLGETVKELKGMISLRTLNLFYNPLAYDAGYRLYVIHSLPSVQLLDRKPVTQRERELAFSVYNRERSSAVESIVFGKSVDTLPGTAIRHSRGPRPARRLMVPPGWEFGNHTNKVPFENPEDAVLLRAMARSIMEFSSIDWNKVPTCQERRLKHKAKESPEKLTIQFR
;
A
#
# COMPACT_ATOMS: atom_id res chain seq x y z
N MET A 1 14.63 -29.75 48.10
CA MET A 1 15.15 -30.46 46.91
C MET A 1 14.62 -29.76 45.67
N GLY A 2 15.35 -28.77 45.18
CA GLY A 2 14.98 -28.03 43.98
C GLY A 2 16.25 -27.56 43.29
N LEU A 3 16.16 -27.45 41.96
CA LEU A 3 17.12 -26.91 40.99
C LEU A 3 18.15 -27.90 40.41
N ALA A 4 17.86 -28.35 39.18
CA ALA A 4 18.82 -28.47 38.08
C ALA A 4 18.07 -28.82 36.78
N ALA A 5 17.54 -27.81 36.07
CA ALA A 5 16.91 -27.99 34.75
C ALA A 5 17.26 -26.84 33.79
N THR A 6 18.51 -26.37 33.81
CA THR A 6 18.97 -25.25 32.95
C THR A 6 20.10 -25.63 31.98
N GLY A 7 20.54 -26.90 31.92
CA GLY A 7 21.68 -27.32 31.08
C GLY A 7 21.35 -27.71 29.63
N LEU A 8 20.12 -28.19 29.34
CA LEU A 8 19.82 -28.83 28.04
C LEU A 8 19.51 -27.85 26.89
N ALA A 9 19.16 -26.60 27.20
CA ALA A 9 18.83 -25.60 26.17
C ALA A 9 20.07 -25.06 25.45
N GLY A 10 21.23 -25.00 26.13
CA GLY A 10 22.49 -24.50 25.56
C GLY A 10 23.06 -25.42 24.49
N ASP A 11 23.09 -26.74 24.74
CA ASP A 11 23.66 -27.72 23.82
C ASP A 11 22.83 -27.93 22.54
N LEU A 12 21.49 -27.83 22.66
CA LEU A 12 20.58 -27.91 21.51
C LEU A 12 20.66 -26.68 20.60
N CYS A 13 20.93 -25.50 21.16
CA CYS A 13 21.07 -24.28 20.38
C CYS A 13 22.42 -24.26 19.62
N PHE A 14 23.48 -24.70 20.30
CA PHE A 14 24.82 -24.78 19.70
C PHE A 14 24.88 -25.80 18.57
N SER A 15 24.28 -26.99 18.75
CA SER A 15 24.19 -28.00 17.69
C SER A 15 23.33 -27.56 16.50
N GLY A 16 22.24 -26.83 16.75
CA GLY A 16 21.38 -26.28 15.68
C GLY A 16 22.08 -25.25 14.80
N ALA A 17 22.88 -24.36 15.38
CA ALA A 17 23.66 -23.37 14.64
C ALA A 17 24.76 -24.01 13.78
N ILE A 18 25.44 -25.04 14.31
CA ILE A 18 26.46 -25.79 13.57
C ILE A 18 25.82 -26.52 12.38
N ALA A 19 24.67 -27.15 12.56
CA ALA A 19 23.93 -27.79 11.48
C ALA A 19 23.55 -26.79 10.38
N GLY A 20 23.12 -25.58 10.75
CA GLY A 20 22.83 -24.49 9.82
C GLY A 20 24.06 -24.05 9.02
N MET A 21 25.22 -23.91 9.66
CA MET A 21 26.47 -23.58 8.95
C MET A 21 26.88 -24.68 7.97
N GLN A 22 26.86 -25.94 8.42
CA GLN A 22 27.19 -27.08 7.57
C GLN A 22 26.24 -27.21 6.37
N ALA A 23 24.95 -26.94 6.58
CA ALA A 23 23.94 -26.91 5.52
C ALA A 23 24.25 -25.87 4.44
N VAL A 24 24.58 -24.65 4.85
CA VAL A 24 24.96 -23.56 3.95
C VAL A 24 26.23 -23.91 3.20
N GLU A 25 27.29 -24.36 3.88
CA GLU A 25 28.55 -24.74 3.24
C GLU A 25 28.38 -25.88 2.24
N LYS A 26 27.60 -26.91 2.60
CA LYS A 26 27.28 -28.02 1.71
C LYS A 26 26.58 -27.52 0.45
N GLN A 27 25.61 -26.61 0.60
CA GLN A 27 24.90 -26.05 -0.54
C GLN A 27 25.82 -25.19 -1.43
N LEU A 28 26.71 -24.39 -0.84
CA LEU A 28 27.69 -23.60 -1.59
C LEU A 28 28.64 -24.49 -2.39
N LYS A 29 29.08 -25.62 -1.81
CA LYS A 29 29.92 -26.62 -2.49
C LYS A 29 29.18 -27.28 -3.65
N ILE A 30 27.90 -27.65 -3.46
CA ILE A 30 27.07 -28.25 -4.52
C ILE A 30 26.86 -27.27 -5.68
N CYS A 31 26.58 -26.00 -5.38
CA CYS A 31 26.38 -24.98 -6.41
C CYS A 31 27.68 -24.44 -7.03
N GLY A 32 28.85 -24.82 -6.51
CA GLY A 32 30.15 -24.42 -7.05
C GLY A 32 30.43 -22.91 -6.95
N PHE A 33 29.82 -22.20 -6.00
CA PHE A 33 30.04 -20.76 -5.85
C PHE A 33 31.46 -20.47 -5.34
N LYS A 34 32.21 -19.68 -6.10
CA LYS A 34 33.57 -19.26 -5.72
C LYS A 34 33.60 -18.04 -4.81
N ARG A 35 32.56 -17.20 -4.83
CA ARG A 35 32.43 -15.98 -4.02
C ARG A 35 31.02 -15.87 -3.47
N ASN A 36 30.89 -15.46 -2.21
CA ASN A 36 29.59 -15.27 -1.55
C ASN A 36 28.72 -14.21 -2.26
N VAL A 37 29.33 -13.24 -2.94
CA VAL A 37 28.64 -12.18 -3.68
C VAL A 37 27.85 -12.70 -4.88
N ASP A 38 28.25 -13.84 -5.45
CA ASP A 38 27.62 -14.41 -6.65
C ASP A 38 26.42 -15.32 -6.31
N VAL A 39 26.17 -15.57 -5.02
CA VAL A 39 25.09 -16.44 -4.56
C VAL A 39 23.75 -15.73 -4.73
N LEU A 40 23.02 -16.10 -5.78
CA LEU A 40 21.67 -15.61 -6.04
C LEU A 40 20.59 -16.49 -5.40
N VAL A 41 20.93 -17.74 -5.14
CA VAL A 41 19.98 -18.82 -4.89
C VAL A 41 20.53 -19.72 -3.80
N LEU A 42 19.71 -20.01 -2.78
CA LEU A 42 20.09 -20.92 -1.68
C LEU A 42 18.96 -21.91 -1.37
N TYR A 43 19.27 -23.20 -1.45
CA TYR A 43 18.38 -24.31 -1.14
C TYR A 43 18.76 -24.95 0.20
N LEU A 44 17.92 -24.78 1.21
CA LEU A 44 18.08 -25.33 2.56
C LEU A 44 16.85 -26.12 3.02
N ALA A 45 16.03 -26.60 2.08
CA ALA A 45 14.78 -27.28 2.39
C ALA A 45 14.99 -28.67 3.03
N GLY A 46 14.15 -29.04 3.98
CA GLY A 46 14.07 -30.42 4.49
C GLY A 46 15.26 -30.90 5.33
N GLN A 47 16.02 -29.98 5.94
CA GLN A 47 17.25 -30.31 6.68
C GLN A 47 17.04 -30.35 8.19
N GLY A 48 15.81 -30.15 8.68
CA GLY A 48 15.49 -30.15 10.10
C GLY A 48 16.13 -29.00 10.88
N LEU A 49 16.47 -27.90 10.20
CA LEU A 49 17.20 -26.77 10.78
C LEU A 49 16.33 -26.03 11.79
N ARG A 50 16.91 -25.72 12.96
CA ARG A 50 16.29 -24.84 13.96
C ARG A 50 16.77 -23.40 13.86
N SER A 51 18.02 -23.22 13.44
CA SER A 51 18.67 -21.93 13.29
C SER A 51 19.54 -21.94 12.03
N ILE A 52 19.72 -20.77 11.43
CA ILE A 52 20.58 -20.55 10.28
C ILE A 52 21.54 -19.42 10.65
N PRO A 53 22.84 -19.55 10.31
CA PRO A 53 23.78 -18.45 10.49
C PRO A 53 23.34 -17.21 9.70
N SER A 54 23.79 -16.03 10.11
CA SER A 54 23.45 -14.79 9.40
C SER A 54 23.80 -14.89 7.91
N LEU A 55 22.82 -14.64 7.05
CA LEU A 55 22.97 -14.65 5.59
C LEU A 55 23.44 -13.29 5.05
N SER A 56 23.94 -12.42 5.94
CA SER A 56 24.45 -11.08 5.63
C SER A 56 25.53 -11.05 4.55
N LEU A 57 26.27 -12.16 4.36
CA LEU A 57 27.34 -12.26 3.36
C LEU A 57 26.79 -12.36 1.92
N PHE A 58 25.53 -12.76 1.75
CA PHE A 58 24.90 -13.00 0.45
C PHE A 58 24.06 -11.79 0.02
N HIS A 59 24.74 -10.69 -0.33
CA HIS A 59 24.07 -9.42 -0.68
C HIS A 59 23.18 -9.49 -1.92
N ARG A 60 23.47 -10.43 -2.84
CA ARG A 60 22.70 -10.60 -4.08
C ARG A 60 21.68 -11.74 -4.01
N LEU A 61 21.43 -12.30 -2.82
CA LEU A 61 20.49 -13.39 -2.66
C LEU A 61 19.07 -12.94 -3.07
N ARG A 62 18.48 -13.67 -4.01
CA ARG A 62 17.13 -13.41 -4.56
C ARG A 62 16.13 -14.49 -4.20
N TYR A 63 16.58 -15.75 -4.17
CA TYR A 63 15.72 -16.91 -3.96
C TYR A 63 16.23 -17.72 -2.78
N LEU A 64 15.36 -17.91 -1.79
CA LEU A 64 15.70 -18.62 -0.56
C LEU A 64 14.64 -19.66 -0.22
N TRP A 65 15.02 -20.93 -0.30
CA TRP A 65 14.19 -22.06 0.09
C TRP A 65 14.60 -22.62 1.44
N ILE A 66 13.75 -22.45 2.45
CA ILE A 66 13.96 -22.97 3.79
C ILE A 66 12.71 -23.69 4.30
N ASN A 67 11.91 -24.22 3.37
CA ASN A 67 10.71 -24.97 3.69
C ASN A 67 11.02 -26.32 4.34
N ASN A 68 10.07 -26.85 5.11
CA ASN A 68 10.18 -28.14 5.80
C ASN A 68 11.36 -28.19 6.79
N ASN A 69 11.53 -27.15 7.60
CA ASN A 69 12.51 -27.11 8.68
C ASN A 69 11.78 -26.88 10.02
N LYS A 70 12.52 -26.59 11.08
CA LYS A 70 12.00 -26.33 12.44
C LYS A 70 12.39 -24.93 12.91
N ILE A 71 12.36 -23.97 11.99
CA ILE A 71 12.82 -22.60 12.25
C ILE A 71 11.78 -21.84 13.04
N GLN A 72 12.26 -21.12 14.05
CA GLN A 72 11.44 -20.28 14.92
C GLN A 72 11.81 -18.80 14.84
N ASP A 73 13.05 -18.48 14.44
CA ASP A 73 13.58 -17.12 14.33
C ASP A 73 14.09 -16.84 12.90
N LEU A 74 13.90 -15.61 12.43
CA LEU A 74 14.27 -15.13 11.10
C LEU A 74 15.33 -14.00 11.12
N SER A 75 15.97 -13.76 12.27
CA SER A 75 17.06 -12.77 12.45
C SER A 75 18.19 -12.85 11.42
N PHE A 76 18.41 -14.02 10.80
CA PHE A 76 19.42 -14.20 9.77
C PHE A 76 19.16 -13.43 8.46
N LEU A 77 17.95 -12.86 8.26
CA LEU A 77 17.52 -12.16 7.03
C LEU A 77 17.70 -10.64 7.04
N GLU A 78 18.16 -10.06 8.15
CA GLU A 78 18.18 -8.60 8.36
C GLU A 78 18.83 -7.79 7.21
N LYS A 79 19.86 -8.33 6.55
CA LYS A 79 20.62 -7.62 5.51
C LYS A 79 20.31 -8.07 4.07
N ASN A 80 19.34 -8.94 3.84
CA ASN A 80 19.07 -9.52 2.52
C ASN A 80 17.99 -8.74 1.72
N CYS A 81 18.19 -7.45 1.52
CA CYS A 81 17.22 -6.54 0.87
C CYS A 81 16.87 -6.86 -0.59
N CYS A 82 17.69 -7.67 -1.28
CA CYS A 82 17.48 -8.10 -2.66
C CYS A 82 16.61 -9.36 -2.80
N LEU A 83 16.12 -9.95 -1.70
CA LEU A 83 15.27 -11.13 -1.76
C LEU A 83 13.98 -10.85 -2.52
N THR A 84 13.67 -11.71 -3.49
CA THR A 84 12.46 -11.67 -4.30
C THR A 84 11.49 -12.78 -3.95
N GLU A 85 12.01 -13.96 -3.59
CA GLU A 85 11.19 -15.11 -3.21
C GLU A 85 11.70 -15.78 -1.93
N LEU A 86 10.80 -15.96 -0.98
CA LEU A 86 11.09 -16.54 0.32
C LEU A 86 10.08 -17.64 0.66
N TYR A 87 10.61 -18.86 0.78
CA TYR A 87 9.82 -20.06 1.07
C TYR A 87 10.11 -20.53 2.50
N LEU A 88 9.16 -20.24 3.40
CA LEU A 88 9.23 -20.53 4.83
C LEU A 88 8.10 -21.47 5.29
N ASN A 89 7.42 -22.12 4.34
CA ASN A 89 6.33 -23.03 4.66
C ASN A 89 6.78 -24.28 5.41
N ASN A 90 5.88 -24.83 6.24
CA ASN A 90 6.16 -26.00 7.10
C ASN A 90 7.38 -25.75 8.00
N ASN A 91 7.30 -24.70 8.82
CA ASN A 91 8.25 -24.37 9.88
C ASN A 91 7.50 -24.18 11.22
N GLU A 92 8.19 -23.73 12.25
CA GLU A 92 7.63 -23.53 13.60
C GLU A 92 7.58 -22.04 13.96
N LEU A 93 7.42 -21.15 12.98
CA LEU A 93 7.42 -19.70 13.20
C LEU A 93 6.20 -19.27 14.02
N THR A 94 6.44 -18.61 15.15
CA THR A 94 5.39 -18.06 16.03
C THR A 94 5.21 -16.56 15.83
N ASP A 95 6.27 -15.86 15.41
CA ASP A 95 6.32 -14.44 15.14
C ASP A 95 7.27 -14.15 13.96
N ILE A 96 6.99 -13.07 13.23
CA ILE A 96 7.83 -12.55 12.14
C ILE A 96 8.18 -11.06 12.35
N SER A 97 7.71 -10.46 13.44
CA SER A 97 7.86 -9.04 13.73
C SER A 97 9.32 -8.62 13.80
N GLY A 98 9.67 -7.53 13.12
CA GLY A 98 11.03 -6.98 13.03
C GLY A 98 11.99 -7.72 12.08
N ALA A 99 11.72 -8.98 11.72
CA ALA A 99 12.67 -9.80 10.96
C ALA A 99 12.62 -9.58 9.45
N LEU A 100 11.52 -9.06 8.90
CA LEU A 100 11.29 -8.93 7.46
C LEU A 100 11.25 -7.48 6.97
N LYS A 101 11.40 -6.51 7.89
CA LYS A 101 11.31 -5.07 7.64
C LYS A 101 12.15 -4.56 6.45
N ASN A 102 13.29 -5.19 6.19
CA ASN A 102 14.22 -4.74 5.15
C ASN A 102 13.97 -5.37 3.76
N LEU A 103 13.01 -6.30 3.64
CA LEU A 103 12.75 -7.09 2.43
C LEU A 103 11.78 -6.40 1.45
N HIS A 104 12.07 -5.15 1.08
CA HIS A 104 11.20 -4.33 0.22
C HIS A 104 10.99 -4.89 -1.20
N SER A 105 11.93 -5.70 -1.68
CA SER A 105 11.93 -6.31 -3.02
C SER A 105 11.14 -7.62 -3.10
N LEU A 106 10.61 -8.11 -1.97
CA LEU A 106 9.99 -9.43 -1.88
C LEU A 106 8.67 -9.45 -2.65
N GLN A 107 8.51 -10.44 -3.53
CA GLN A 107 7.34 -10.63 -4.38
C GLN A 107 6.52 -11.85 -3.98
N ILE A 108 7.19 -12.91 -3.50
CA ILE A 108 6.57 -14.17 -3.09
C ILE A 108 7.00 -14.51 -1.66
N LEU A 109 6.02 -14.66 -0.78
CA LEU A 109 6.23 -15.08 0.59
C LEU A 109 5.29 -16.24 0.94
N LEU A 110 5.86 -17.42 1.19
CA LEU A 110 5.09 -18.59 1.61
C LEU A 110 5.34 -18.86 3.09
N LEU A 111 4.32 -18.65 3.92
CA LEU A 111 4.35 -18.84 5.37
C LEU A 111 3.31 -19.86 5.85
N HIS A 112 2.69 -20.61 4.95
CA HIS A 112 1.67 -21.57 5.32
C HIS A 112 2.22 -22.71 6.19
N ASN A 113 1.34 -23.28 7.03
CA ASN A 113 1.71 -24.33 8.00
C ASN A 113 2.85 -23.88 8.93
N ASN A 114 2.60 -22.79 9.65
CA ASN A 114 3.42 -22.26 10.73
C ASN A 114 2.53 -22.01 11.96
N GLN A 115 3.05 -21.37 12.99
CA GLN A 115 2.35 -21.13 14.26
C GLN A 115 2.07 -19.64 14.50
N LEU A 116 1.89 -18.83 13.44
CA LEU A 116 1.63 -17.41 13.56
C LEU A 116 0.23 -17.15 14.16
N LYS A 117 0.18 -16.43 15.28
CA LYS A 117 -1.07 -16.17 16.03
C LYS A 117 -1.58 -14.75 15.88
N GLN A 118 -0.68 -13.77 15.82
CA GLN A 118 -1.05 -12.36 15.88
C GLN A 118 -1.19 -11.76 14.48
N LEU A 119 -2.42 -11.66 13.99
CA LEU A 119 -2.71 -11.10 12.67
C LEU A 119 -2.23 -9.66 12.52
N GLY A 120 -2.49 -8.82 13.52
CA GLY A 120 -2.12 -7.39 13.50
C GLY A 120 -0.62 -7.17 13.38
N GLU A 121 0.18 -7.83 14.22
CA GLU A 121 1.65 -7.72 14.18
C GLU A 121 2.23 -8.29 12.88
N THR A 122 1.74 -9.45 12.44
CA THR A 122 2.12 -10.05 11.16
C THR A 122 1.88 -9.07 10.01
N VAL A 123 0.68 -8.50 9.91
CA VAL A 123 0.32 -7.57 8.83
C VAL A 123 1.10 -6.25 8.90
N LYS A 124 1.37 -5.72 10.10
CA LYS A 124 2.21 -4.52 10.27
C LYS A 124 3.60 -4.72 9.67
N GLU A 125 4.22 -5.87 9.94
CA GLU A 125 5.53 -6.22 9.37
C GLU A 125 5.46 -6.30 7.84
N LEU A 126 4.41 -6.95 7.31
CA LEU A 126 4.24 -7.14 5.87
C LEU A 126 3.92 -5.84 5.12
N LYS A 127 3.37 -4.83 5.80
CA LYS A 127 2.91 -3.57 5.19
C LYS A 127 4.02 -2.78 4.48
N GLY A 128 5.27 -2.92 4.93
CA GLY A 128 6.43 -2.29 4.28
C GLY A 128 6.81 -2.90 2.92
N MET A 129 6.32 -4.09 2.59
CA MET A 129 6.67 -4.81 1.37
C MET A 129 5.75 -4.42 0.21
N ILE A 130 6.08 -3.29 -0.42
CA ILE A 130 5.33 -2.74 -1.56
C ILE A 130 5.30 -3.68 -2.78
N SER A 131 6.31 -4.55 -2.93
CA SER A 131 6.44 -5.44 -4.09
C SER A 131 5.72 -6.78 -3.91
N LEU A 132 5.14 -7.05 -2.74
CA LEU A 132 4.59 -8.36 -2.39
C LEU A 132 3.33 -8.67 -3.21
N ARG A 133 3.40 -9.71 -4.05
CA ARG A 133 2.29 -10.13 -4.93
C ARG A 133 1.62 -11.40 -4.47
N THR A 134 2.39 -12.36 -3.97
CA THR A 134 1.91 -13.67 -3.54
C THR A 134 2.19 -13.88 -2.06
N LEU A 135 1.14 -14.12 -1.29
CA LEU A 135 1.21 -14.38 0.14
C LEU A 135 0.38 -15.62 0.49
N ASN A 136 0.99 -16.58 1.18
CA ASN A 136 0.27 -17.73 1.73
C ASN A 136 0.48 -17.79 3.24
N LEU A 137 -0.61 -17.77 3.99
CA LEU A 137 -0.67 -17.79 5.45
C LEU A 137 -1.65 -18.86 5.97
N PHE A 138 -2.33 -19.60 5.09
CA PHE A 138 -3.21 -20.71 5.47
C PHE A 138 -2.50 -21.74 6.37
N TYR A 139 -3.26 -22.47 7.20
CA TYR A 139 -2.73 -23.32 8.28
C TYR A 139 -1.80 -22.58 9.25
N ASN A 140 -2.14 -21.33 9.58
CA ASN A 140 -1.64 -20.65 10.78
C ASN A 140 -2.83 -20.37 11.70
N PRO A 141 -2.64 -20.32 13.03
CA PRO A 141 -3.68 -19.92 13.97
C PRO A 141 -4.39 -18.61 13.59
N LEU A 142 -3.64 -17.60 13.09
CA LEU A 142 -4.19 -16.32 12.64
C LEU A 142 -5.16 -16.41 11.46
N ALA A 143 -5.15 -17.51 10.70
CA ALA A 143 -5.98 -17.67 9.51
C ALA A 143 -7.42 -18.06 9.88
N TYR A 144 -7.66 -18.47 11.13
CA TYR A 144 -8.99 -18.81 11.64
C TYR A 144 -9.75 -17.59 12.17
N ASP A 145 -9.11 -16.43 12.26
CA ASP A 145 -9.76 -15.20 12.75
C ASP A 145 -10.87 -14.73 11.81
N ALA A 146 -11.98 -14.27 12.39
CA ALA A 146 -13.09 -13.72 11.64
C ALA A 146 -12.64 -12.47 10.87
N GLY A 147 -12.86 -12.45 9.55
CA GLY A 147 -12.44 -11.33 8.71
C GLY A 147 -10.96 -11.31 8.34
N TYR A 148 -10.17 -12.33 8.71
CA TYR A 148 -8.75 -12.50 8.35
C TYR A 148 -8.45 -12.07 6.91
N ARG A 149 -9.18 -12.65 5.95
CA ARG A 149 -8.95 -12.42 4.52
C ARG A 149 -9.18 -10.96 4.13
N LEU A 150 -10.28 -10.35 4.57
CA LEU A 150 -10.59 -8.95 4.25
C LEU A 150 -9.60 -8.00 4.92
N TYR A 151 -9.19 -8.27 6.16
CA TYR A 151 -8.21 -7.47 6.87
C TYR A 151 -6.85 -7.44 6.17
N VAL A 152 -6.37 -8.61 5.70
CA VAL A 152 -5.14 -8.73 4.93
C VAL A 152 -5.25 -7.99 3.60
N ILE A 153 -6.36 -8.17 2.86
CA ILE A 153 -6.60 -7.49 1.58
C ILE A 153 -6.63 -5.97 1.73
N HIS A 154 -7.28 -5.46 2.78
CA HIS A 154 -7.32 -4.03 3.08
C HIS A 154 -5.93 -3.48 3.41
N SER A 155 -5.19 -4.19 4.25
CA SER A 155 -3.93 -3.71 4.80
C SER A 155 -2.75 -3.86 3.84
N LEU A 156 -2.80 -4.84 2.92
CA LEU A 156 -1.75 -5.17 1.95
C LEU A 156 -2.31 -5.06 0.51
N PRO A 157 -2.48 -3.85 -0.04
CA PRO A 157 -3.08 -3.65 -1.35
C PRO A 157 -2.26 -4.26 -2.50
N SER A 158 -0.94 -4.40 -2.33
CA SER A 158 -0.02 -4.98 -3.32
C SER A 158 -0.28 -6.46 -3.62
N VAL A 159 -0.85 -7.20 -2.66
CA VAL A 159 -1.07 -8.65 -2.77
C VAL A 159 -2.13 -8.96 -3.82
N GLN A 160 -1.78 -9.78 -4.81
CA GLN A 160 -2.65 -10.24 -5.89
C GLN A 160 -3.16 -11.66 -5.66
N LEU A 161 -2.35 -12.51 -5.01
CA LEU A 161 -2.68 -13.90 -4.70
C LEU A 161 -2.54 -14.13 -3.19
N LEU A 162 -3.65 -14.45 -2.53
CA LEU A 162 -3.71 -14.72 -1.09
C LEU A 162 -4.26 -16.12 -0.86
N ASP A 163 -3.48 -16.98 -0.20
CA ASP A 163 -3.83 -18.37 0.13
C ASP A 163 -4.26 -19.18 -1.09
N ARG A 164 -3.46 -19.08 -2.16
CA ARG A 164 -3.71 -19.73 -3.45
C ARG A 164 -5.00 -19.27 -4.17
N LYS A 165 -5.67 -18.23 -3.67
CA LYS A 165 -6.86 -17.63 -4.29
C LYS A 165 -6.54 -16.21 -4.77
N PRO A 166 -6.87 -15.86 -6.02
CA PRO A 166 -6.68 -14.50 -6.48
C PRO A 166 -7.55 -13.54 -5.66
N VAL A 167 -7.03 -12.34 -5.39
CA VAL A 167 -7.77 -11.27 -4.72
C VAL A 167 -8.64 -10.59 -5.77
N THR A 168 -9.95 -10.72 -5.62
CA THR A 168 -10.91 -10.13 -6.56
C THR A 168 -11.21 -8.67 -6.24
N GLN A 169 -11.64 -7.91 -7.25
CA GLN A 169 -12.01 -6.51 -7.07
C GLN A 169 -13.16 -6.33 -6.06
N ARG A 170 -14.15 -7.23 -6.09
CA ARG A 170 -15.26 -7.24 -5.13
C ARG A 170 -14.78 -7.38 -3.68
N GLU A 171 -13.80 -8.26 -3.43
CA GLU A 171 -13.22 -8.40 -2.09
C GLU A 171 -12.49 -7.13 -1.65
N ARG A 172 -11.83 -6.41 -2.57
CA ARG A 172 -11.19 -5.13 -2.25
C ARG A 172 -12.20 -4.06 -1.88
N GLU A 173 -13.31 -3.97 -2.62
CA GLU A 173 -14.41 -3.04 -2.32
C GLU A 173 -15.06 -3.34 -0.98
N LEU A 174 -15.30 -4.62 -0.68
CA LEU A 174 -15.82 -5.07 0.62
C LEU A 174 -14.83 -4.77 1.75
N ALA A 175 -13.54 -5.04 1.56
CA ALA A 175 -12.52 -4.75 2.56
C ALA A 175 -12.41 -3.23 2.80
N PHE A 176 -12.51 -2.42 1.75
CA PHE A 176 -12.52 -0.97 1.86
C PHE A 176 -13.76 -0.45 2.60
N SER A 177 -14.95 -0.94 2.30
CA SER A 177 -16.19 -0.49 2.97
C SER A 177 -16.25 -0.87 4.45
N VAL A 178 -15.70 -2.03 4.81
CA VAL A 178 -15.67 -2.51 6.20
C VAL A 178 -14.68 -1.72 7.05
N TYR A 179 -13.45 -1.49 6.56
CA TYR A 179 -12.37 -0.92 7.36
C TYR A 179 -12.16 0.59 7.17
N ASN A 180 -12.80 1.21 6.18
CA ASN A 180 -12.66 2.64 5.86
C ASN A 180 -14.03 3.33 5.81
N ARG A 181 -14.81 3.24 6.90
CA ARG A 181 -16.20 3.77 6.96
C ARG A 181 -16.33 5.26 6.65
N GLU A 182 -15.44 6.09 7.19
CA GLU A 182 -15.46 7.55 6.96
C GLU A 182 -15.16 7.89 5.50
N ARG A 183 -14.17 7.22 4.90
CA ARG A 183 -13.82 7.36 3.48
C ARG A 183 -14.89 6.78 2.55
N SER A 184 -15.54 5.69 2.93
CA SER A 184 -16.61 5.06 2.15
C SER A 184 -17.86 5.94 2.11
N SER A 185 -18.25 6.53 3.24
CA SER A 185 -19.33 7.53 3.31
C SER A 185 -19.01 8.79 2.49
N ALA A 186 -17.75 9.25 2.51
CA ALA A 186 -17.30 10.36 1.68
C ALA A 186 -17.35 10.03 0.17
N VAL A 187 -16.93 8.84 -0.25
CA VAL A 187 -17.02 8.41 -1.66
C VAL A 187 -18.48 8.23 -2.10
N GLU A 188 -19.34 7.63 -1.28
CA GLU A 188 -20.77 7.47 -1.57
C GLU A 188 -21.48 8.82 -1.70
N SER A 189 -21.13 9.80 -0.85
CA SER A 189 -21.66 11.17 -0.92
C SER A 189 -21.09 12.01 -2.07
N ILE A 190 -19.97 11.61 -2.68
CA ILE A 190 -19.46 12.20 -3.92
C ILE A 190 -20.15 11.56 -5.15
N VAL A 191 -20.36 10.24 -5.13
CA VAL A 191 -20.97 9.49 -6.24
C VAL A 191 -22.45 9.81 -6.38
N PHE A 192 -23.17 9.97 -5.27
CA PHE A 192 -24.47 10.63 -5.28
C PHE A 192 -24.22 12.12 -5.10
N GLY A 193 -24.23 12.90 -6.18
CA GLY A 193 -24.07 14.37 -6.17
C GLY A 193 -25.13 15.11 -5.35
N LYS A 194 -25.14 14.89 -4.03
CA LYS A 194 -25.93 15.61 -3.05
C LYS A 194 -25.02 16.72 -2.55
N SER A 195 -25.16 17.89 -3.18
CA SER A 195 -24.92 19.14 -2.45
C SER A 195 -25.71 19.05 -1.14
N VAL A 196 -25.00 19.06 -0.02
CA VAL A 196 -25.63 19.16 1.29
C VAL A 196 -26.13 20.60 1.41
N ASP A 197 -27.37 20.83 1.00
CA ASP A 197 -28.12 22.02 1.39
C ASP A 197 -28.67 21.79 2.81
N THR A 198 -27.82 21.99 3.82
CA THR A 198 -28.31 22.12 5.19
C THR A 198 -28.99 23.47 5.34
N LEU A 199 -30.31 23.49 5.18
CA LEU A 199 -31.18 24.51 5.78
C LEU A 199 -31.36 24.17 7.27
N PRO A 200 -30.98 25.04 8.22
CA PRO A 200 -31.44 24.95 9.60
C PRO A 200 -32.57 25.96 9.80
N GLY A 201 -33.80 25.47 9.89
CA GLY A 201 -34.91 26.24 10.44
C GLY A 201 -35.13 25.85 11.91
N THR A 202 -34.76 26.71 12.86
CA THR A 202 -35.63 27.07 14.00
C THR A 202 -35.08 28.30 14.72
N ALA A 203 -35.98 29.26 14.94
CA ALA A 203 -35.72 30.56 15.53
C ALA A 203 -35.54 30.48 17.06
N ILE A 204 -34.56 31.21 17.61
CA ILE A 204 -34.66 31.89 18.91
C ILE A 204 -33.95 33.25 18.78
N ARG A 205 -34.71 34.33 18.90
CA ARG A 205 -34.23 35.71 19.07
C ARG A 205 -33.71 35.88 20.51
N HIS A 206 -32.59 36.59 20.69
CA HIS A 206 -32.47 37.69 21.67
C HIS A 206 -31.33 38.64 21.27
N SER A 207 -31.45 39.88 21.72
CA SER A 207 -30.95 41.15 21.16
C SER A 207 -29.74 41.75 21.88
N ARG A 208 -28.87 42.49 21.15
CA ARG A 208 -28.42 43.90 21.39
C ARG A 208 -26.97 44.18 20.90
N GLY A 209 -26.80 45.31 20.18
CA GLY A 209 -25.57 46.15 20.20
C GLY A 209 -24.61 46.10 19.00
N PRO A 210 -23.85 47.19 18.65
CA PRO A 210 -23.61 47.61 17.25
C PRO A 210 -22.17 47.44 16.66
N ARG A 211 -22.12 47.64 15.31
CA ARG A 211 -21.05 47.70 14.25
C ARG A 211 -19.74 48.47 14.62
N PRO A 212 -18.63 48.55 13.79
CA PRO A 212 -18.50 48.30 12.32
C PRO A 212 -17.16 47.71 11.76
N ALA A 213 -17.15 47.27 10.48
CA ALA A 213 -16.07 47.60 9.51
C ALA A 213 -16.44 47.25 8.04
N ARG A 214 -16.53 48.31 7.23
CA ARG A 214 -16.46 48.47 5.77
C ARG A 214 -16.65 47.26 4.83
N ARG A 215 -17.75 47.31 4.08
CA ARG A 215 -17.97 46.52 2.84
C ARG A 215 -17.38 47.29 1.66
N LEU A 216 -16.41 46.71 0.94
CA LEU A 216 -16.09 47.12 -0.42
C LEU A 216 -17.19 46.59 -1.34
N MET A 217 -17.87 47.48 -2.08
CA MET A 217 -18.83 47.09 -3.10
C MET A 217 -18.08 46.60 -4.34
N VAL A 218 -18.33 45.37 -4.76
CA VAL A 218 -17.97 44.86 -6.08
C VAL A 218 -19.23 44.87 -6.96
N PRO A 219 -19.18 45.33 -8.23
CA PRO A 219 -20.33 45.34 -9.12
C PRO A 219 -20.82 43.93 -9.46
N PRO A 220 -22.12 43.73 -9.78
CA PRO A 220 -22.64 42.42 -10.15
C PRO A 220 -22.15 42.05 -11.56
N GLY A 221 -21.41 40.94 -11.67
CA GLY A 221 -20.99 40.38 -12.97
C GLY A 221 -19.53 39.96 -13.10
N TRP A 222 -18.70 40.15 -12.06
CA TRP A 222 -17.31 39.65 -12.04
C TRP A 222 -17.11 38.63 -10.92
N GLU A 223 -17.09 37.36 -11.29
CA GLU A 223 -16.55 36.31 -10.44
C GLU A 223 -15.06 36.16 -10.74
N PHE A 224 -14.22 36.67 -9.84
CA PHE A 224 -12.83 36.25 -9.77
C PHE A 224 -12.82 34.83 -9.21
N GLY A 225 -12.73 33.83 -10.10
CA GLY A 225 -12.50 32.45 -9.70
C GLY A 225 -11.14 32.37 -9.01
N ASN A 226 -11.12 31.96 -7.73
CA ASN A 226 -9.93 31.40 -7.09
C ASN A 226 -10.23 30.91 -5.67
N HIS A 227 -10.80 29.71 -5.52
CA HIS A 227 -10.54 28.92 -4.31
C HIS A 227 -10.37 27.46 -4.72
N THR A 228 -9.16 27.10 -5.18
CA THR A 228 -8.67 25.73 -4.99
C THR A 228 -8.87 25.40 -3.52
N ASN A 229 -9.73 24.42 -3.21
CA ASN A 229 -9.80 23.81 -1.90
C ASN A 229 -8.40 23.29 -1.53
N LYS A 230 -7.63 24.12 -0.82
CA LYS A 230 -6.40 23.68 -0.16
C LYS A 230 -6.82 23.04 1.15
N VAL A 231 -7.45 21.87 1.05
CA VAL A 231 -7.44 20.94 2.18
C VAL A 231 -5.98 20.49 2.28
N PRO A 232 -5.27 20.74 3.39
CA PRO A 232 -3.92 20.23 3.56
C PRO A 232 -3.99 18.71 3.52
N PHE A 233 -3.42 18.09 2.50
CA PHE A 233 -3.28 16.65 2.47
C PHE A 233 -2.17 16.27 3.45
N GLU A 234 -2.47 15.42 4.43
CA GLU A 234 -1.44 14.89 5.36
C GLU A 234 -0.43 13.99 4.63
N ASN A 235 -0.83 13.39 3.50
CA ASN A 235 0.00 12.55 2.65
C ASN A 235 -0.07 13.03 1.17
N PRO A 236 1.07 13.30 0.49
CA PRO A 236 1.08 13.74 -0.90
C PRO A 236 0.46 12.74 -1.90
N GLU A 237 0.44 11.44 -1.58
CA GLU A 237 -0.13 10.42 -2.47
C GLU A 237 -1.67 10.53 -2.59
N ASP A 238 -2.34 10.96 -1.52
CA ASP A 238 -3.79 11.17 -1.48
C ASP A 238 -4.21 12.34 -2.40
N ALA A 239 -3.37 13.38 -2.46
CA ALA A 239 -3.57 14.53 -3.35
C ALA A 239 -3.48 14.12 -4.83
N VAL A 240 -2.56 13.22 -5.16
CA VAL A 240 -2.34 12.71 -6.51
C VAL A 240 -3.49 11.81 -6.94
N LEU A 241 -3.96 10.91 -6.06
CA LEU A 241 -5.09 10.03 -6.36
C LEU A 241 -6.39 10.80 -6.56
N LEU A 242 -6.69 11.79 -5.71
CA LEU A 242 -7.87 12.64 -5.85
C LEU A 242 -7.82 13.49 -7.12
N ARG A 243 -6.66 14.04 -7.48
CA ARG A 243 -6.48 14.79 -8.73
C ARG A 243 -6.56 13.89 -9.98
N ALA A 244 -6.12 12.63 -9.86
CA ALA A 244 -6.21 11.64 -10.94
C ALA A 244 -7.63 11.07 -11.12
N MET A 245 -8.44 11.02 -10.06
CA MET A 245 -9.86 10.63 -10.12
C MET A 245 -10.75 11.80 -10.54
N ALA A 246 -10.44 13.02 -10.11
CA ALA A 246 -11.07 14.25 -10.56
C ALA A 246 -10.46 14.74 -11.88
N ARG A 247 -10.29 13.84 -12.87
CA ARG A 247 -9.98 14.24 -14.24
C ARG A 247 -11.13 15.09 -14.74
N SER A 248 -11.01 16.40 -14.53
CA SER A 248 -11.83 17.41 -15.15
C SER A 248 -11.82 17.14 -16.64
N ILE A 249 -13.00 16.97 -17.24
CA ILE A 249 -13.16 16.93 -18.69
C ILE A 249 -12.33 18.08 -19.25
N MET A 250 -11.26 17.75 -19.97
CA MET A 250 -10.43 18.79 -20.57
C MET A 250 -11.17 19.29 -21.81
N GLU A 251 -11.80 20.44 -21.65
CA GLU A 251 -12.50 21.14 -22.71
C GLU A 251 -11.58 22.22 -23.27
N PHE A 252 -11.10 22.00 -24.50
CA PHE A 252 -10.41 23.05 -25.25
C PHE A 252 -11.42 23.69 -26.19
N SER A 253 -11.61 24.99 -26.03
CA SER A 253 -12.38 25.77 -26.99
C SER A 253 -11.47 26.70 -27.77
N SER A 254 -11.56 26.60 -29.10
CA SER A 254 -10.83 27.43 -30.04
C SER A 254 -11.83 28.29 -30.81
N ILE A 255 -11.49 29.56 -30.99
CA ILE A 255 -12.24 30.53 -31.77
C ILE A 255 -11.32 30.99 -32.89
N ASP A 256 -11.82 31.00 -34.12
CA ASP A 256 -11.10 31.57 -35.26
C ASP A 256 -11.06 33.10 -35.13
N TRP A 257 -9.94 33.62 -34.63
CA TRP A 257 -9.74 35.04 -34.37
C TRP A 257 -9.77 35.90 -35.65
N ASN A 258 -9.58 35.30 -36.83
CA ASN A 258 -9.67 36.00 -38.10
C ASN A 258 -11.11 36.43 -38.44
N LYS A 259 -12.10 35.78 -37.84
CA LYS A 259 -13.53 36.12 -37.97
C LYS A 259 -14.03 37.08 -36.90
N VAL A 260 -13.19 37.43 -35.91
CA VAL A 260 -13.56 38.35 -34.83
C VAL A 260 -13.27 39.79 -35.25
N PRO A 261 -14.28 40.65 -35.44
CA PRO A 261 -14.06 42.01 -35.91
C PRO A 261 -13.31 42.84 -34.86
N THR A 262 -12.31 43.58 -35.33
CA THR A 262 -11.50 44.48 -34.51
C THR A 262 -12.33 45.69 -34.04
N CYS A 263 -11.88 46.37 -32.97
CA CYS A 263 -12.62 47.50 -32.38
C CYS A 263 -12.90 48.64 -33.38
N GLN A 264 -12.02 48.83 -34.36
CA GLN A 264 -12.15 49.86 -35.39
C GLN A 264 -13.18 49.46 -36.46
N GLU A 265 -13.20 48.18 -36.85
CA GLU A 265 -14.18 47.63 -37.80
C GLU A 265 -15.61 47.62 -37.24
N ARG A 266 -15.78 47.34 -35.93
CA ARG A 266 -17.10 47.42 -35.27
C ARG A 266 -17.72 48.82 -35.32
N ARG A 267 -16.89 49.87 -35.34
CA ARG A 267 -17.36 51.26 -35.35
C ARG A 267 -17.85 51.70 -36.73
N LEU A 268 -17.36 51.07 -37.81
CA LEU A 268 -17.59 51.53 -39.19
C LEU A 268 -18.78 50.86 -39.89
N LYS A 269 -19.57 49.98 -39.23
CA LYS A 269 -20.80 49.33 -39.76
C LYS A 269 -20.70 48.73 -41.17
N HIS A 270 -19.50 48.40 -41.68
CA HIS A 270 -19.30 47.87 -43.02
C HIS A 270 -18.60 46.50 -42.98
N LYS A 271 -19.29 45.45 -42.50
CA LYS A 271 -19.05 44.07 -42.95
C LYS A 271 -20.20 43.16 -42.52
N ALA A 272 -20.60 42.26 -43.41
CA ALA A 272 -21.68 41.30 -43.20
C ALA A 272 -21.43 40.44 -41.96
N LYS A 273 -22.49 40.20 -41.17
CA LYS A 273 -22.50 39.41 -39.94
C LYS A 273 -22.23 37.93 -40.27
N GLU A 274 -21.00 37.49 -40.11
CA GLU A 274 -20.74 36.09 -39.75
C GLU A 274 -20.40 36.05 -38.25
N SER A 275 -21.20 35.32 -37.49
CA SER A 275 -20.94 35.10 -36.06
C SER A 275 -19.73 34.18 -35.89
N PRO A 276 -18.75 34.51 -35.04
CA PRO A 276 -17.59 33.65 -34.84
C PRO A 276 -18.04 32.30 -34.27
N GLU A 277 -17.76 31.23 -35.00
CA GLU A 277 -18.02 29.87 -34.54
C GLU A 277 -16.96 29.43 -33.53
N LYS A 278 -17.42 28.95 -32.38
CA LYS A 278 -16.58 28.42 -31.31
C LYS A 278 -16.57 26.90 -31.44
N LEU A 279 -15.40 26.34 -31.70
CA LEU A 279 -15.21 24.89 -31.73
C LEU A 279 -14.75 24.44 -30.36
N THR A 280 -15.48 23.50 -29.78
CA THR A 280 -15.23 23.00 -28.44
C THR A 280 -14.97 21.50 -28.53
N ILE A 281 -13.77 21.07 -28.15
CA ILE A 281 -13.35 19.66 -28.16
C ILE A 281 -13.16 19.21 -26.72
N GLN A 282 -13.92 18.19 -26.33
CA GLN A 282 -13.84 17.58 -25.00
C GLN A 282 -13.08 16.26 -25.09
N PHE A 283 -12.05 16.10 -24.24
CA PHE A 283 -11.31 14.85 -24.10
C PHE A 283 -11.67 14.17 -22.79
N ARG A 284 -11.91 12.85 -22.85
CA ARG A 284 -12.24 12.00 -21.70
C ARG A 284 -11.07 11.09 -21.35
#